data_AF-A0A9D5HN46-F1
#
_entry.id   AF-A0A9D5HN46-F1
#
_cell.length_a   1.000
_cell.length_b   1.000
_cell.length_c   1.000
_cell.angle_alpha   90.00
_cell.angle_beta   90.00
_cell.angle_gamma   90.00
#
_symmetry.space_group_name_H-M   'P 1'
#
loop_
_entity.id
_entity.type
_entity.pdbx_description
1 polymer ?
#
loop_
_entity_poly.entity_id
_entity_poly.type
_entity_poly.pdbx_seq_one_letter_code
_entity_poly.pdbx_strand_id
1 'polypeptide(L)'
;MSLVANEDFQHILRVLNTNVDGKQKIMFALTSIKGIGRRFANIVCKKADVDMNKRAGELSAAELENLMTIVANPRQFKIPDWFLNRKKDYKDGRYSQVVSNALDMKLRDDLERLKKIRNHRGLRHYWGLRVRDCEVKMNALAATSRNFKRAAKLLGLDYKLEKSLLIPHKEIKVECTILKDDGSMASFVGYRVQHDNSRGPMKGGIRYHHEVDPDEVTALAQLMTWKTAVANIPFGGAKGGIGCNPGELSMSELQKLTREFTQKIQDVIGIHKDVPAPDMGTNSQTMAWIFDEYSKVHGYSPAVVTGKPVKLCGSQGRDAATGRGVLFATEALLADYGKSISGQRFVIQGFGNVGSWAAQLISEVGGKIIAVSDVTGAIKNSNGLDIPQLLKYSVENRGIKGFSGGDELDPESLLTEDCDVLIPAALGGVINRENANDIRAKFIIEAANHPTDPEADEILAKKGVVILPDIYANSGGVTVSFFEWVQNIQAWMWDEDEVNSKLKTYMIKGYEDVKEMCRTHSCDLRMGAFTLGVNRVAHSTVKRGWEA
;
A
#
# COMPACT_ATOMS: atom_id res chain seq x y z
N MET A 1 13.34 80.31 -33.57
CA MET A 1 14.02 80.31 -32.27
C MET A 1 14.86 79.04 -32.17
N SER A 2 16.12 79.23 -31.80
CA SER A 2 17.19 78.24 -31.71
C SER A 2 16.78 76.97 -30.95
N LEU A 3 17.13 75.80 -31.51
CA LEU A 3 17.25 74.56 -30.74
C LEU A 3 18.45 74.73 -29.80
N VAL A 4 18.20 75.21 -28.59
CA VAL A 4 19.17 75.10 -27.50
C VAL A 4 19.27 73.62 -27.17
N ALA A 5 20.26 72.93 -27.74
CA ALA A 5 20.72 71.68 -27.19
C ALA A 5 21.21 71.98 -25.77
N ASN A 6 20.60 71.37 -24.74
CA ASN A 6 21.22 71.34 -23.42
C ASN A 6 22.61 70.72 -23.61
N GLU A 7 23.67 71.50 -23.39
CA GLU A 7 25.07 71.09 -23.60
C GLU A 7 25.47 69.87 -22.72
N ASP A 8 24.66 69.54 -21.71
CA ASP A 8 24.87 68.44 -20.77
C ASP A 8 23.96 67.20 -20.99
N PHE A 9 23.34 67.02 -22.17
CA PHE A 9 22.49 65.84 -22.42
C PHE A 9 23.31 64.57 -22.66
N GLN A 10 23.25 63.61 -21.74
CA GLN A 10 23.92 62.31 -21.89
C GLN A 10 23.02 61.29 -22.61
N HIS A 11 23.43 60.85 -23.80
CA HIS A 11 22.69 59.85 -24.58
C HIS A 11 22.71 58.45 -23.96
N ILE A 12 23.78 58.09 -23.24
CA ILE A 12 23.91 56.80 -22.55
C ILE A 12 24.44 57.08 -21.15
N LEU A 13 23.70 56.65 -20.13
CA LEU A 13 24.08 56.74 -18.73
C LEU A 13 24.49 55.38 -18.22
N ARG A 14 25.65 55.29 -17.58
CA ARG A 14 26.06 54.06 -16.91
C ARG A 14 25.65 54.11 -15.45
N VAL A 15 24.58 53.38 -15.12
CA VAL A 15 24.02 53.33 -13.76
C VAL A 15 24.08 51.90 -13.25
N LEU A 16 24.72 51.69 -12.08
CA LEU A 16 24.83 50.38 -11.42
C LEU A 16 25.29 49.26 -12.38
N ASN A 17 26.35 49.54 -13.14
CA ASN A 17 26.95 48.66 -14.16
C ASN A 17 26.06 48.30 -15.36
N THR A 18 24.98 49.04 -15.60
CA THR A 18 24.09 48.87 -16.75
C THR A 18 24.07 50.15 -17.60
N ASN A 19 24.09 50.00 -18.92
CA ASN A 19 23.91 51.12 -19.85
C ASN A 19 22.41 51.42 -19.97
N VAL A 20 22.03 52.64 -19.64
CA VAL A 20 20.65 53.13 -19.62
C VAL A 20 20.50 54.19 -20.73
N ASP A 21 19.42 54.09 -21.51
CA ASP A 21 19.12 55.02 -22.59
C ASP A 21 18.65 56.38 -22.05
N GLY A 22 19.43 57.42 -22.34
CA GLY A 22 19.18 58.79 -21.89
C GLY A 22 17.92 59.42 -22.49
N LYS A 23 17.42 58.92 -23.63
CA LYS A 23 16.21 59.46 -24.30
C LYS A 23 14.92 59.06 -23.59
N GLN A 24 14.94 58.02 -22.76
CA GLN A 24 13.77 57.54 -22.04
C GLN A 24 13.55 58.34 -20.76
N LYS A 25 12.28 58.46 -20.33
CA LYS A 25 11.95 59.03 -19.01
C LYS A 25 12.59 58.19 -17.91
N ILE A 26 13.12 58.85 -16.88
CA ILE A 26 13.93 58.20 -15.83
C ILE A 26 13.25 56.98 -15.19
N MET A 27 11.93 57.02 -14.96
CA MET A 27 11.18 55.90 -14.38
C MET A 27 11.25 54.64 -15.23
N PHE A 28 11.22 54.77 -16.56
CA PHE A 28 11.33 53.63 -17.48
C PHE A 28 12.80 53.25 -17.71
N ALA A 29 13.66 54.25 -17.80
CA ALA A 29 15.09 54.06 -18.02
C ALA A 29 15.72 53.17 -16.92
N LEU A 30 15.35 53.41 -15.64
CA LEU A 30 15.80 52.61 -14.49
C LEU A 30 15.34 51.14 -14.53
N THR A 31 14.25 50.81 -15.22
CA THR A 31 13.80 49.41 -15.34
C THR A 31 14.67 48.55 -16.26
N SER A 32 15.59 49.18 -17.01
CA SER A 32 16.63 48.48 -17.76
C SER A 32 17.64 47.79 -16.83
N ILE A 33 17.74 48.24 -15.58
CA ILE A 33 18.58 47.62 -14.56
C ILE A 33 17.86 46.39 -14.00
N LYS A 34 18.45 45.21 -14.19
CA LYS A 34 17.92 43.96 -13.66
C LYS A 34 17.69 44.06 -12.15
N GLY A 35 16.50 43.68 -11.70
CA GLY A 35 16.08 43.76 -10.29
C GLY A 35 15.24 44.99 -9.94
N ILE A 36 15.18 46.01 -10.81
CA ILE A 36 14.35 47.21 -10.61
C ILE A 36 13.05 47.10 -11.43
N GLY A 37 11.92 46.92 -10.74
CA GLY A 37 10.60 46.97 -11.36
C GLY A 37 10.04 48.39 -11.46
N ARG A 38 9.00 48.61 -12.28
CA ARG A 38 8.35 49.92 -12.47
C ARG A 38 7.90 50.59 -11.18
N ARG A 39 7.35 49.81 -10.24
CA ARG A 39 6.91 50.31 -8.92
C ARG A 39 8.10 50.72 -8.04
N PHE A 40 9.22 50.00 -8.16
CA PHE A 40 10.46 50.31 -7.45
C PHE A 40 11.14 51.56 -8.02
N ALA A 41 11.24 51.67 -9.34
CA ALA A 41 11.73 52.88 -9.99
C ALA A 41 10.93 54.12 -9.57
N ASN A 42 9.58 54.01 -9.51
CA ASN A 42 8.72 55.12 -9.09
C ASN A 42 8.99 55.57 -7.64
N ILE A 43 9.07 54.64 -6.68
CA ILE A 43 9.34 55.01 -5.28
C ILE A 43 10.74 55.61 -5.11
N VAL A 44 11.73 55.08 -5.84
CA VAL A 44 13.11 55.58 -5.81
C VAL A 44 13.18 57.01 -6.35
N CYS A 45 12.57 57.30 -7.51
CA CYS A 45 12.51 58.66 -8.05
C CYS A 45 11.81 59.63 -7.09
N LYS A 46 10.70 59.21 -6.46
CA LYS A 46 9.99 60.02 -5.45
C LYS A 46 10.81 60.29 -4.19
N LYS A 47 11.65 59.34 -3.77
CA LYS A 47 12.51 59.49 -2.59
C LYS A 47 13.78 60.28 -2.89
N ALA A 48 14.23 60.27 -4.13
CA ALA A 48 15.35 61.06 -4.62
C ALA A 48 14.99 62.51 -4.95
N ASP A 49 13.70 62.87 -4.86
CA ASP A 49 13.13 64.16 -5.29
C ASP A 49 13.41 64.49 -6.77
N VAL A 50 13.42 63.46 -7.62
CA VAL A 50 13.65 63.59 -9.06
C VAL A 50 12.30 63.58 -9.79
N ASP A 51 12.07 64.58 -10.63
CA ASP A 51 10.87 64.64 -11.47
C ASP A 51 10.81 63.42 -12.42
N MET A 52 9.72 62.66 -12.30
CA MET A 52 9.46 61.43 -13.03
C MET A 52 9.29 61.64 -14.55
N ASN A 53 9.01 62.86 -14.99
CA ASN A 53 8.86 63.21 -16.40
C ASN A 53 10.18 63.60 -17.08
N LYS A 54 11.24 63.88 -16.31
CA LYS A 54 12.57 64.16 -16.87
C LYS A 54 13.10 62.97 -17.65
N ARG A 55 13.86 63.27 -18.71
CA ARG A 55 14.61 62.24 -19.43
C ARG A 55 15.83 61.85 -18.61
N ALA A 56 16.21 60.59 -18.66
CA ALA A 56 17.37 60.12 -17.90
C ALA A 56 18.63 60.93 -18.25
N GLY A 57 18.81 61.27 -19.53
CA GLY A 57 19.94 62.06 -20.05
C GLY A 57 20.02 63.50 -19.56
N GLU A 58 19.00 64.01 -18.88
CA GLU A 58 18.94 65.38 -18.32
C GLU A 58 19.26 65.42 -16.81
N LEU A 59 19.62 64.28 -16.21
CA LEU A 59 19.93 64.19 -14.78
C LEU A 59 21.32 64.77 -14.48
N SER A 60 21.39 65.56 -13.41
CA SER A 60 22.66 65.98 -12.83
C SER A 60 23.39 64.81 -12.16
N ALA A 61 24.73 64.93 -12.02
CA ALA A 61 25.55 63.93 -11.33
C ALA A 61 25.09 63.70 -9.87
N ALA A 62 24.64 64.75 -9.18
CA ALA A 62 24.13 64.67 -7.82
C ALA A 62 22.78 63.93 -7.73
N GLU A 63 21.86 64.18 -8.66
CA GLU A 63 20.58 63.43 -8.74
C GLU A 63 20.84 61.94 -9.01
N LEU A 64 21.82 61.64 -9.86
CA LEU A 64 22.21 60.26 -10.21
C LEU A 64 22.81 59.51 -9.01
N GLU A 65 23.70 60.15 -8.25
CA GLU A 65 24.32 59.58 -7.06
C GLU A 65 23.28 59.32 -5.96
N ASN A 66 22.33 60.24 -5.77
CA ASN A 66 21.24 60.08 -4.81
C ASN A 66 20.33 58.88 -5.20
N LEU A 67 19.97 58.75 -6.47
CA LEU A 67 19.23 57.58 -6.98
C LEU A 67 19.98 56.28 -6.71
N MET A 68 21.29 56.23 -6.97
CA MET A 68 22.11 55.04 -6.72
C MET A 68 22.19 54.68 -5.24
N THR A 69 22.31 55.68 -4.37
CA THR A 69 22.36 55.50 -2.91
C THR A 69 21.06 54.92 -2.36
N ILE A 70 19.91 55.41 -2.85
CA ILE A 70 18.59 54.89 -2.44
C ILE A 70 18.38 53.46 -2.91
N VAL A 71 18.82 53.11 -4.13
CA VAL A 71 18.73 51.74 -4.65
C VAL A 71 19.61 50.77 -3.85
N ALA A 72 20.80 51.20 -3.45
CA ALA A 72 21.72 50.39 -2.64
C ALA A 72 21.23 50.21 -1.19
N ASN A 73 20.63 51.25 -0.59
CA ASN A 73 20.22 51.27 0.82
C ASN A 73 18.74 51.66 1.03
N PRO A 74 17.77 50.95 0.42
CA PRO A 74 16.37 51.38 0.39
C PRO A 74 15.71 51.47 1.77
N ARG A 75 16.18 50.69 2.74
CA ARG A 75 15.68 50.67 4.12
C ARG A 75 15.96 51.97 4.86
N GLN A 76 17.11 52.62 4.59
CA GLN A 76 17.46 53.91 5.20
C GLN A 76 16.50 55.02 4.76
N PHE A 77 15.89 54.90 3.57
CA PHE A 77 14.93 55.85 3.01
C PHE A 77 13.46 55.49 3.29
N LYS A 78 13.21 54.64 4.29
CA LYS A 78 11.87 54.19 4.72
C LYS A 78 11.08 53.43 3.64
N ILE A 79 11.75 52.72 2.73
CA ILE A 79 11.09 51.78 1.81
C ILE A 79 10.79 50.48 2.57
N PRO A 80 9.53 49.98 2.58
CA PRO A 80 9.17 48.80 3.36
C PRO A 80 9.86 47.51 2.92
N ASP A 81 10.15 46.62 3.86
CA ASP A 81 10.83 45.33 3.60
C ASP A 81 10.05 44.42 2.62
N TRP A 82 8.71 44.49 2.62
CA TRP A 82 7.87 43.75 1.67
C TRP A 82 8.01 44.21 0.21
N PHE A 83 8.62 45.37 -0.02
CA PHE A 83 8.83 45.95 -1.34
C PHE A 83 10.16 45.51 -1.99
N LEU A 84 11.07 44.95 -1.19
CA LEU A 84 12.40 44.54 -1.64
C LEU A 84 12.35 43.17 -2.35
N ASN A 85 13.22 42.98 -3.34
CA ASN A 85 13.24 41.76 -4.15
C ASN A 85 13.94 40.57 -3.47
N ARG A 86 14.77 40.79 -2.45
CA ARG A 86 15.39 39.74 -1.64
C ARG A 86 14.87 39.81 -0.21
N LYS A 87 13.83 39.02 0.05
CA LYS A 87 13.21 38.90 1.38
C LYS A 87 13.89 37.78 2.15
N LYS A 88 14.44 38.11 3.33
CA LYS A 88 15.03 37.16 4.28
C LYS A 88 16.03 36.19 3.62
N ASP A 89 17.20 36.71 3.23
CA ASP A 89 18.26 35.88 2.66
C ASP A 89 18.66 34.76 3.63
N TYR A 90 18.90 33.56 3.10
CA TYR A 90 19.11 32.38 3.93
C TYR A 90 20.48 32.35 4.63
N LYS A 91 21.47 33.13 4.16
CA LYS A 91 22.81 33.17 4.76
C LYS A 91 22.84 34.07 6.00
N ASP A 92 22.21 35.23 5.93
CA ASP A 92 22.33 36.29 6.95
C ASP A 92 20.99 36.77 7.52
N GLY A 93 19.85 36.28 7.00
CA GLY A 93 18.51 36.66 7.43
C GLY A 93 18.07 38.06 7.02
N ARG A 94 18.89 38.80 6.24
CA ARG A 94 18.66 40.22 5.95
C ARG A 94 17.69 40.41 4.77
N TYR A 95 17.03 41.57 4.77
CA TYR A 95 16.21 42.05 3.66
C TYR A 95 17.02 43.07 2.87
N SER A 96 17.13 42.87 1.56
CA SER A 96 17.93 43.73 0.70
C SER A 96 17.32 43.88 -0.69
N GLN A 97 17.70 44.95 -1.37
CA GLN A 97 17.44 45.10 -2.80
C GLN A 97 18.70 44.69 -3.55
N VAL A 98 18.57 43.71 -4.43
CA VAL A 98 19.69 43.19 -5.22
C VAL A 98 19.49 43.55 -6.68
N VAL A 99 20.53 44.10 -7.32
CA VAL A 99 20.47 44.64 -8.69
C VAL A 99 21.62 44.14 -9.55
N SER A 100 21.43 44.18 -10.86
CA SER A 100 22.47 43.87 -11.87
C SER A 100 23.14 42.50 -11.61
N ASN A 101 24.47 42.43 -11.67
CA ASN A 101 25.25 41.19 -11.52
C ASN A 101 25.03 40.50 -10.16
N ALA A 102 24.78 41.26 -9.09
CA ALA A 102 24.54 40.69 -7.77
C ALA A 102 23.24 39.86 -7.75
N LEU A 103 22.24 40.24 -8.54
CA LEU A 103 20.98 39.52 -8.65
C LEU A 103 21.20 38.18 -9.36
N ASP A 104 21.92 38.21 -10.48
CA ASP A 104 22.25 37.01 -11.26
C ASP A 104 23.10 36.03 -10.40
N MET A 105 24.05 36.53 -9.62
CA MET A 105 24.83 35.71 -8.67
C MET A 105 23.95 35.08 -7.58
N LYS A 106 23.07 35.87 -6.95
CA LYS A 106 22.19 35.36 -5.89
C LYS A 106 21.17 34.34 -6.41
N LEU A 107 20.63 34.55 -7.61
CA LEU A 107 19.74 33.59 -8.26
C LEU A 107 20.46 32.27 -8.54
N ARG A 108 21.72 32.32 -8.98
CA ARG A 108 22.55 31.13 -9.19
C ARG A 108 22.81 30.37 -7.89
N ASP A 109 23.16 31.08 -6.82
CA ASP A 109 23.34 30.50 -5.47
C ASP A 109 22.08 29.78 -4.99
N ASP A 110 20.89 30.38 -5.19
CA ASP A 110 19.62 29.77 -4.81
C ASP A 110 19.33 28.50 -5.63
N LEU A 111 19.56 28.54 -6.94
CA LEU A 111 19.38 27.38 -7.82
C LEU A 111 20.32 26.23 -7.42
N GLU A 112 21.58 26.53 -7.14
CA GLU A 112 22.54 25.54 -6.64
C GLU A 112 22.14 24.98 -5.28
N ARG A 113 21.62 25.83 -4.37
CA ARG A 113 21.06 25.37 -3.10
C ARG A 113 19.87 24.44 -3.33
N LEU A 114 18.92 24.81 -4.19
CA LEU A 114 17.74 24.00 -4.54
C LEU A 114 18.14 22.63 -5.13
N LYS A 115 19.23 22.58 -5.91
CA LYS A 115 19.83 21.33 -6.38
C LYS A 115 20.42 20.51 -5.23
N LYS A 116 21.22 21.13 -4.35
CA LYS A 116 21.85 20.47 -3.19
C LYS A 116 20.83 19.88 -2.23
N ILE A 117 19.76 20.60 -1.92
CA ILE A 117 18.67 20.10 -1.06
C ILE A 117 17.68 19.20 -1.80
N ARG A 118 17.95 18.86 -3.07
CA ARG A 118 17.14 17.97 -3.91
C ARG A 118 15.65 18.36 -3.98
N ASN A 119 15.33 19.66 -3.93
CA ASN A 119 13.93 20.15 -3.92
C ASN A 119 13.13 19.66 -5.15
N HIS A 120 13.80 19.54 -6.30
CA HIS A 120 13.21 18.96 -7.52
C HIS A 120 12.64 17.54 -7.34
N ARG A 121 13.12 16.76 -6.36
CA ARG A 121 12.55 15.45 -6.02
C ARG A 121 11.21 15.59 -5.30
N GLY A 122 11.11 16.52 -4.34
CA GLY A 122 9.85 16.82 -3.63
C GLY A 122 8.77 17.37 -4.57
N LEU A 123 9.14 18.26 -5.49
CA LEU A 123 8.20 18.77 -6.51
C LEU A 123 7.74 17.68 -7.47
N ARG A 124 8.62 16.76 -7.87
CA ARG A 124 8.25 15.61 -8.70
C ARG A 124 7.33 14.64 -7.96
N HIS A 125 7.57 14.41 -6.67
CA HIS A 125 6.69 13.61 -5.82
C HIS A 125 5.30 14.25 -5.71
N TYR A 126 5.23 15.57 -5.49
CA TYR A 126 3.98 16.32 -5.48
C TYR A 126 3.22 16.22 -6.82
N TRP A 127 3.94 16.20 -7.94
CA TRP A 127 3.35 16.07 -9.29
C TRP A 127 3.23 14.63 -9.81
N GLY A 128 3.48 13.60 -8.99
CA GLY A 128 3.32 12.20 -9.38
C GLY A 128 4.25 11.73 -10.51
N LEU A 129 5.36 12.44 -10.74
CA LEU A 129 6.34 12.10 -11.78
C LEU A 129 7.40 11.14 -11.24
N ARG A 130 7.76 10.11 -12.03
CA ARG A 130 8.80 9.13 -11.67
C ARG A 130 10.12 9.81 -11.27
N VAL A 131 10.61 9.47 -10.08
CA VAL A 131 11.92 9.88 -9.56
C VAL A 131 12.85 8.67 -9.68
N ARG A 132 14.03 8.82 -10.31
CA ARG A 132 15.06 7.78 -10.28
C ARG A 132 15.68 7.72 -8.88
N ASP A 133 15.92 6.52 -8.38
CA ASP A 133 16.59 6.21 -7.11
C ASP A 133 15.83 6.53 -5.82
N CYS A 134 14.51 6.34 -5.81
CA CYS A 134 13.79 5.98 -4.58
C CYS A 134 13.40 4.51 -4.70
N GLU A 135 13.98 3.64 -3.87
CA GLU A 135 13.36 2.38 -3.48
C GLU A 135 12.06 2.73 -2.74
N VAL A 136 11.00 3.00 -3.49
CA VAL A 136 9.66 2.99 -2.93
C VAL A 136 9.28 1.52 -2.93
N LYS A 137 9.24 0.88 -1.75
CA LYS A 137 8.52 -0.39 -1.56
C LYS A 137 7.20 -0.25 -2.32
N MET A 138 6.96 -1.11 -3.30
CA MET A 138 5.80 -0.98 -4.16
C MET A 138 4.54 -0.98 -3.29
N ASN A 139 3.76 0.11 -3.33
CA ASN A 139 2.55 0.22 -2.53
C ASN A 139 1.60 -0.94 -2.90
N ALA A 140 1.09 -1.66 -1.90
CA ALA A 140 0.26 -2.86 -2.06
C ALA A 140 -0.97 -2.61 -2.96
N LEU A 141 -1.54 -1.39 -2.89
CA LEU A 141 -2.66 -0.98 -3.73
C LEU A 141 -2.24 -0.83 -5.20
N ALA A 142 -1.04 -0.31 -5.46
CA ALA A 142 -0.50 -0.16 -6.80
C ALA A 142 -0.20 -1.53 -7.44
N ALA A 143 0.37 -2.47 -6.68
CA ALA A 143 0.61 -3.84 -7.13
C ALA A 143 -0.70 -4.56 -7.49
N THR A 144 -1.70 -4.50 -6.60
CA THR A 144 -3.01 -5.13 -6.81
C THR A 144 -3.74 -4.51 -8.00
N SER A 145 -3.75 -3.18 -8.10
CA SER A 145 -4.35 -2.43 -9.20
C SER A 145 -3.71 -2.77 -10.55
N ARG A 146 -2.39 -3.04 -10.57
CA ARG A 146 -1.68 -3.45 -11.80
C ARG A 146 -2.19 -4.80 -12.30
N ASN A 147 -2.38 -5.77 -11.41
CA ASN A 147 -2.91 -7.09 -11.76
C ASN A 147 -4.37 -7.01 -12.23
N PHE A 148 -5.19 -6.21 -11.56
CA PHE A 148 -6.58 -5.94 -11.99
C PHE A 148 -6.63 -5.34 -13.40
N LYS A 149 -5.88 -4.28 -13.69
CA LYS A 149 -5.87 -3.63 -15.00
C LYS A 149 -5.42 -4.56 -16.13
N ARG A 150 -4.45 -5.44 -15.86
CA ARG A 150 -4.03 -6.47 -16.82
C ARG A 150 -5.17 -7.45 -17.11
N ALA A 151 -5.85 -7.92 -16.08
CA ALA A 151 -6.99 -8.83 -16.22
C ALA A 151 -8.17 -8.16 -16.95
N ALA A 152 -8.50 -6.91 -16.62
CA ALA A 152 -9.55 -6.14 -17.29
C ALA A 152 -9.26 -6.00 -18.80
N LYS A 153 -7.99 -5.76 -19.17
CA LYS A 153 -7.56 -5.69 -20.57
C LYS A 153 -7.70 -7.05 -21.28
N LEU A 154 -7.32 -8.16 -20.64
CA LEU A 154 -7.46 -9.51 -21.22
C LEU A 154 -8.92 -9.88 -21.49
N LEU A 155 -9.82 -9.46 -20.60
CA LEU A 155 -11.26 -9.70 -20.72
C LEU A 155 -11.96 -8.71 -21.68
N GLY A 156 -11.28 -7.66 -22.13
CA GLY A 156 -11.89 -6.60 -22.94
C GLY A 156 -13.01 -5.86 -22.21
N LEU A 157 -12.87 -5.62 -20.90
CA LEU A 157 -13.87 -4.88 -20.12
C LEU A 157 -14.07 -3.47 -20.67
N ASP A 158 -15.32 -3.02 -20.67
CA ASP A 158 -15.63 -1.61 -20.92
C ASP A 158 -14.98 -0.72 -19.85
N TYR A 159 -14.43 0.42 -20.28
CA TYR A 159 -13.71 1.34 -19.41
C TYR A 159 -14.56 1.86 -18.23
N LYS A 160 -15.87 2.04 -18.41
CA LYS A 160 -16.77 2.50 -17.34
C LYS A 160 -16.93 1.41 -16.28
N LEU A 161 -17.08 0.16 -16.72
CA LEU A 161 -17.17 -0.99 -15.82
C LEU A 161 -15.83 -1.23 -15.10
N GLU A 162 -14.71 -1.19 -15.81
CA GLU A 162 -13.37 -1.28 -15.22
C GLU A 162 -13.19 -0.25 -14.10
N LYS A 163 -13.55 1.02 -14.35
CA LYS A 163 -13.45 2.09 -13.36
C LYS A 163 -14.37 1.85 -12.16
N SER A 164 -15.59 1.36 -12.40
CA SER A 164 -16.53 1.03 -11.32
C SER A 164 -16.01 -0.10 -10.42
N LEU A 165 -15.41 -1.14 -11.00
CA LEU A 165 -14.89 -2.30 -10.27
C LEU A 165 -13.57 -2.02 -9.53
N LEU A 166 -12.91 -0.91 -9.84
CA LEU A 166 -11.69 -0.46 -9.16
C LEU A 166 -11.98 0.39 -7.91
N ILE A 167 -13.13 1.07 -7.88
CA ILE A 167 -13.50 1.99 -6.79
C ILE A 167 -14.24 1.20 -5.71
N PRO A 168 -13.83 1.29 -4.43
CA PRO A 168 -14.56 0.63 -3.36
C PRO A 168 -15.96 1.22 -3.19
N HIS A 169 -16.95 0.37 -2.95
CA HIS A 169 -18.34 0.76 -2.70
C HIS A 169 -18.48 1.68 -1.49
N LYS A 170 -17.71 1.46 -0.41
CA LYS A 170 -17.71 2.31 0.79
C LYS A 170 -16.40 2.18 1.57
N GLU A 171 -15.85 3.31 2.02
CA GLU A 171 -14.69 3.36 2.92
C GLU A 171 -15.07 4.06 4.22
N ILE A 172 -14.73 3.46 5.35
CA ILE A 172 -15.12 3.94 6.69
C ILE A 172 -13.86 4.06 7.53
N LYS A 173 -13.68 5.24 8.13
CA LYS A 173 -12.64 5.54 9.10
C LYS A 173 -13.29 5.96 10.41
N VAL A 174 -12.93 5.30 11.50
CA VAL A 174 -13.52 5.52 12.83
C VAL A 174 -12.44 5.73 13.87
N GLU A 175 -12.71 6.60 14.83
CA GLU A 175 -11.92 6.73 16.05
C GLU A 175 -12.36 5.67 17.06
N CYS A 176 -11.41 4.95 17.64
CA CYS A 176 -11.63 3.98 18.71
C CYS A 176 -10.81 4.40 19.92
N THR A 177 -11.45 5.08 20.87
CA THR A 177 -10.79 5.57 22.08
C THR A 177 -11.15 4.67 23.26
N ILE A 178 -10.13 4.18 23.95
CA ILE A 178 -10.28 3.29 25.12
C ILE A 178 -9.55 3.84 26.34
N LEU A 179 -10.03 3.44 27.52
CA LEU A 179 -9.30 3.61 28.76
C LEU A 179 -8.35 2.43 28.96
N LYS A 180 -7.05 2.72 28.99
CA LYS A 180 -6.00 1.76 29.33
C LYS A 180 -6.13 1.30 30.77
N ASP A 181 -5.44 0.21 31.09
CA ASP A 181 -5.50 -0.37 32.44
C ASP A 181 -4.82 0.54 33.50
N ASP A 182 -3.92 1.45 33.08
CA ASP A 182 -3.32 2.49 33.93
C ASP A 182 -4.21 3.74 34.13
N GLY A 183 -5.42 3.74 33.55
CA GLY A 183 -6.36 4.86 33.61
C GLY A 183 -6.09 5.98 32.60
N SER A 184 -5.04 5.88 31.77
CA SER A 184 -4.82 6.80 30.65
C SER A 184 -5.77 6.51 29.48
N MET A 185 -6.01 7.51 28.64
CA MET A 185 -6.78 7.32 27.40
C MET A 185 -5.83 7.06 26.23
N ALA A 186 -6.19 6.09 25.39
CA ALA A 186 -5.51 5.82 24.13
C ALA A 186 -6.52 5.83 22.98
N SER A 187 -6.19 6.56 21.92
CA SER A 187 -7.01 6.69 20.71
C SER A 187 -6.36 5.95 19.55
N PHE A 188 -7.13 5.06 18.92
CA PHE A 188 -6.73 4.29 17.75
C PHE A 188 -7.60 4.66 16.56
N VAL A 189 -7.08 4.41 15.36
CA VAL A 189 -7.83 4.58 14.12
C VAL A 189 -8.20 3.21 13.58
N GLY A 190 -9.49 2.98 13.41
CA GLY A 190 -10.05 1.79 12.78
C GLY A 190 -10.53 2.09 11.37
N TYR A 191 -10.42 1.09 10.49
CA TYR A 191 -10.88 1.13 9.11
C TYR A 191 -11.80 -0.05 8.81
N ARG A 192 -12.85 0.19 8.00
CA ARG A 192 -13.62 -0.86 7.34
C ARG A 192 -13.89 -0.44 5.90
N VAL A 193 -13.28 -1.15 4.95
CA VAL A 193 -13.45 -0.95 3.51
C VAL A 193 -14.34 -2.05 2.96
N GLN A 194 -15.38 -1.64 2.25
CA GLN A 194 -16.39 -2.44 1.58
C GLN A 194 -16.19 -2.22 0.08
N HIS A 195 -15.53 -3.16 -0.59
CA HIS A 195 -15.06 -2.96 -1.96
C HIS A 195 -16.16 -3.22 -3.00
N ASP A 196 -16.75 -4.41 -3.02
CA ASP A 196 -17.81 -4.78 -3.96
C ASP A 196 -18.81 -5.71 -3.27
N ASN A 197 -20.10 -5.56 -3.60
CA ASN A 197 -21.21 -6.37 -3.10
C ASN A 197 -22.06 -7.00 -4.23
N SER A 198 -21.54 -6.99 -5.47
CA SER A 198 -22.27 -7.43 -6.67
C SER A 198 -22.65 -8.91 -6.61
N ARG A 199 -21.82 -9.74 -5.96
CA ARG A 199 -22.03 -11.19 -5.81
C ARG A 199 -22.75 -11.62 -4.53
N GLY A 200 -22.97 -10.71 -3.58
CA GLY A 200 -23.55 -11.03 -2.27
C GLY A 200 -23.03 -10.14 -1.15
N PRO A 201 -23.25 -10.53 0.13
CA PRO A 201 -22.70 -9.83 1.29
C PRO A 201 -21.17 -9.72 1.18
N MET A 202 -20.59 -8.73 1.82
CA MET A 202 -19.14 -8.57 1.81
C MET A 202 -18.46 -9.48 2.83
N LYS A 203 -17.24 -9.92 2.52
CA LYS A 203 -16.46 -10.81 3.39
C LYS A 203 -15.04 -10.30 3.53
N GLY A 204 -14.57 -10.19 4.76
CA GLY A 204 -13.26 -9.59 5.02
C GLY A 204 -12.79 -9.68 6.45
N GLY A 205 -11.54 -10.11 6.64
CA GLY A 205 -10.89 -10.14 7.96
C GLY A 205 -10.67 -8.76 8.58
N ILE A 206 -10.38 -8.72 9.88
CA ILE A 206 -9.95 -7.53 10.64
C ILE A 206 -8.51 -7.73 11.11
N ARG A 207 -7.61 -6.82 10.72
CA ARG A 207 -6.17 -6.87 11.05
C ARG A 207 -5.83 -5.92 12.19
N TYR A 208 -5.10 -6.38 13.20
CA TYR A 208 -4.50 -5.54 14.24
C TYR A 208 -2.99 -5.50 14.01
N HIS A 209 -2.49 -4.39 13.46
CA HIS A 209 -1.07 -4.21 13.20
C HIS A 209 -0.72 -2.72 13.17
N HIS A 210 0.49 -2.37 13.56
CA HIS A 210 0.92 -0.97 13.68
C HIS A 210 1.08 -0.27 12.32
N GLU A 211 1.29 -1.03 11.25
CA GLU A 211 1.39 -0.52 9.87
C GLU A 211 0.04 -0.40 9.14
N VAL A 212 -1.09 -0.69 9.80
CA VAL A 212 -2.41 -0.61 9.14
C VAL A 212 -2.69 0.83 8.71
N ASP A 213 -2.86 1.01 7.40
CA ASP A 213 -3.22 2.27 6.76
C ASP A 213 -4.40 2.09 5.78
N PRO A 214 -5.00 3.19 5.28
CA PRO A 214 -6.13 3.09 4.34
C PRO A 214 -5.81 2.36 3.04
N ASP A 215 -4.61 2.55 2.49
CA ASP A 215 -4.20 1.98 1.20
C ASP A 215 -4.09 0.45 1.30
N GLU A 216 -3.49 -0.05 2.38
CA GLU A 216 -3.37 -1.47 2.68
C GLU A 216 -4.75 -2.13 2.83
N VAL A 217 -5.64 -1.52 3.62
CA VAL A 217 -6.98 -2.08 3.87
C VAL A 217 -7.80 -2.11 2.57
N THR A 218 -7.70 -1.08 1.73
CA THR A 218 -8.36 -1.02 0.42
C THR A 218 -7.80 -2.07 -0.54
N ALA A 219 -6.47 -2.24 -0.61
CA ALA A 219 -5.84 -3.27 -1.43
C ALA A 219 -6.30 -4.68 -1.03
N LEU A 220 -6.33 -4.96 0.27
CA LEU A 220 -6.78 -6.25 0.79
C LEU A 220 -8.29 -6.47 0.58
N ALA A 221 -9.13 -5.43 0.67
CA ALA A 221 -10.56 -5.53 0.39
C ALA A 221 -10.85 -5.84 -1.09
N GLN A 222 -10.06 -5.24 -1.99
CA GLN A 222 -10.08 -5.56 -3.41
C GLN A 222 -9.67 -7.01 -3.66
N LEU A 223 -8.57 -7.49 -3.06
CA LEU A 223 -8.16 -8.89 -3.16
C LEU A 223 -9.23 -9.85 -2.63
N MET A 224 -9.94 -9.48 -1.57
CA MET A 224 -11.05 -10.30 -1.06
C MET A 224 -12.18 -10.44 -2.08
N THR A 225 -12.49 -9.39 -2.85
CA THR A 225 -13.50 -9.43 -3.93
C THR A 225 -13.12 -10.46 -5.00
N TRP A 226 -11.86 -10.48 -5.42
CA TRP A 226 -11.40 -11.44 -6.42
C TRP A 226 -11.31 -12.85 -5.84
N LYS A 227 -10.82 -13.00 -4.61
CA LYS A 227 -10.66 -14.28 -3.93
C LYS A 227 -11.99 -14.99 -3.69
N THR A 228 -13.00 -14.29 -3.16
CA THR A 228 -14.34 -14.87 -3.00
C THR A 228 -14.93 -15.23 -4.36
N ALA A 229 -14.61 -14.44 -5.40
CA ALA A 229 -15.09 -14.73 -6.73
C ALA A 229 -14.44 -15.99 -7.35
N VAL A 230 -13.13 -16.15 -7.19
CA VAL A 230 -12.36 -17.34 -7.62
C VAL A 230 -12.81 -18.59 -6.87
N ALA A 231 -12.96 -18.51 -5.54
CA ALA A 231 -13.47 -19.60 -4.71
C ALA A 231 -14.95 -19.96 -4.97
N ASN A 232 -15.62 -19.18 -5.83
CA ASN A 232 -17.02 -19.33 -6.21
C ASN A 232 -18.00 -19.38 -5.02
N ILE A 233 -17.74 -18.56 -4.00
CA ILE A 233 -18.64 -18.38 -2.86
C ILE A 233 -19.48 -17.11 -3.06
N PRO A 234 -20.73 -17.05 -2.54
CA PRO A 234 -21.68 -15.97 -2.80
C PRO A 234 -21.39 -14.72 -1.93
N PHE A 235 -20.17 -14.21 -2.03
CA PHE A 235 -19.73 -13.02 -1.30
C PHE A 235 -19.04 -12.03 -2.24
N GLY A 236 -19.14 -10.75 -1.89
CA GLY A 236 -18.25 -9.69 -2.36
C GLY A 236 -16.96 -9.64 -1.54
N GLY A 237 -16.34 -8.47 -1.45
CA GLY A 237 -15.09 -8.27 -0.71
C GLY A 237 -15.11 -7.08 0.23
N ALA A 238 -14.56 -7.28 1.43
CA ALA A 238 -14.29 -6.23 2.41
C ALA A 238 -12.96 -6.50 3.11
N LYS A 239 -12.49 -5.53 3.87
CA LYS A 239 -11.41 -5.69 4.85
C LYS A 239 -11.54 -4.63 5.93
N GLY A 240 -11.08 -4.93 7.13
CA GLY A 240 -10.90 -3.91 8.15
C GLY A 240 -9.57 -4.05 8.86
N GLY A 241 -9.26 -3.06 9.68
CA GLY A 241 -8.11 -3.13 10.55
C GLY A 241 -8.04 -1.97 11.52
N ILE A 242 -7.21 -2.13 12.54
CA ILE A 242 -6.89 -1.09 13.53
C ILE A 242 -5.37 -0.95 13.56
N GLY A 243 -4.91 0.31 13.45
CA GLY A 243 -3.51 0.66 13.62
C GLY A 243 -3.09 0.53 15.08
N CYS A 244 -2.70 -0.67 15.52
CA CYS A 244 -2.26 -0.94 16.89
C CYS A 244 -1.23 -2.08 16.95
N ASN A 245 -0.40 -2.10 18.00
CA ASN A 245 0.45 -3.24 18.31
C ASN A 245 -0.25 -4.11 19.37
N PRO A 246 -0.83 -5.27 19.01
CA PRO A 246 -1.55 -6.11 19.96
C PRO A 246 -0.63 -6.68 21.06
N GLY A 247 0.69 -6.75 20.84
CA GLY A 247 1.65 -7.21 21.85
C GLY A 247 1.90 -6.22 22.99
N GLU A 248 1.51 -4.96 22.80
CA GLU A 248 1.65 -3.89 23.81
C GLU A 248 0.36 -3.66 24.61
N LEU A 249 -0.73 -4.34 24.23
CA LEU A 249 -2.04 -4.21 24.86
C LEU A 249 -2.34 -5.44 25.73
N SER A 250 -2.90 -5.19 26.91
CA SER A 250 -3.39 -6.27 27.76
C SER A 250 -4.61 -6.94 27.11
N MET A 251 -4.97 -8.13 27.60
CA MET A 251 -6.17 -8.82 27.13
C MET A 251 -7.47 -8.03 27.41
N SER A 252 -7.49 -7.28 28.53
CA SER A 252 -8.57 -6.36 28.90
C SER A 252 -8.66 -5.21 27.90
N GLU A 253 -7.53 -4.59 27.58
CA GLU A 253 -7.45 -3.48 26.62
C GLU A 253 -7.83 -3.92 25.20
N LEU A 254 -7.37 -5.10 24.74
CA LEU A 254 -7.76 -5.68 23.46
C LEU A 254 -9.27 -5.96 23.38
N GLN A 255 -9.87 -6.43 24.48
CA GLN A 255 -11.32 -6.63 24.55
C GLN A 255 -12.06 -5.30 24.42
N LYS A 256 -11.66 -4.28 25.21
CA LYS A 256 -12.25 -2.93 25.16
C LYS A 256 -12.15 -2.34 23.75
N LEU A 257 -10.97 -2.43 23.12
CA LEU A 257 -10.72 -1.94 21.76
C LEU A 257 -11.61 -2.63 20.73
N THR A 258 -11.72 -3.95 20.82
CA THR A 258 -12.55 -4.74 19.89
C THR A 258 -14.03 -4.40 20.02
N ARG A 259 -14.52 -4.20 21.25
CA ARG A 259 -15.90 -3.79 21.51
C ARG A 259 -16.18 -2.38 21.00
N GLU A 260 -15.31 -1.42 21.31
CA GLU A 260 -15.43 -0.04 20.82
C GLU A 260 -15.44 -0.01 19.29
N PHE A 261 -14.52 -0.72 18.63
CA PHE A 261 -14.49 -0.80 17.17
C PHE A 261 -15.78 -1.41 16.61
N THR A 262 -16.29 -2.47 17.22
CA THR A 262 -17.55 -3.12 16.80
C THR A 262 -18.72 -2.15 16.89
N GLN A 263 -18.83 -1.37 17.97
CA GLN A 263 -19.88 -0.36 18.13
C GLN A 263 -19.81 0.72 17.03
N LYS A 264 -18.61 1.10 16.58
CA LYS A 264 -18.44 2.09 15.49
C LYS A 264 -18.80 1.55 14.11
N ILE A 265 -18.69 0.23 13.88
CA ILE A 265 -18.94 -0.39 12.57
C ILE A 265 -20.24 -1.21 12.49
N GLN A 266 -20.99 -1.34 13.59
CA GLN A 266 -22.19 -2.20 13.65
C GLN A 266 -23.24 -1.90 12.58
N ASP A 267 -23.40 -0.63 12.17
CA ASP A 267 -24.38 -0.22 11.15
C ASP A 267 -24.03 -0.71 9.74
N VAL A 268 -22.75 -1.01 9.50
CA VAL A 268 -22.24 -1.41 8.19
C VAL A 268 -21.98 -2.90 8.08
N ILE A 269 -21.81 -3.61 9.20
CA ILE A 269 -21.72 -5.06 9.26
C ILE A 269 -23.10 -5.70 9.43
N GLY A 270 -23.18 -7.01 9.23
CA GLY A 270 -24.42 -7.77 9.39
C GLY A 270 -24.41 -9.06 8.58
N ILE A 271 -25.26 -10.01 8.97
CA ILE A 271 -25.32 -11.37 8.40
C ILE A 271 -25.40 -11.37 6.86
N HIS A 272 -26.21 -10.47 6.30
CA HIS A 272 -26.41 -10.33 4.84
C HIS A 272 -25.84 -9.02 4.27
N LYS A 273 -24.96 -8.33 5.02
CA LYS A 273 -24.35 -7.06 4.61
C LYS A 273 -22.84 -7.18 4.46
N ASP A 274 -22.16 -7.44 5.56
CA ASP A 274 -20.70 -7.55 5.64
C ASP A 274 -20.34 -8.38 6.87
N VAL A 275 -19.58 -9.45 6.66
CA VAL A 275 -19.29 -10.49 7.65
C VAL A 275 -17.78 -10.51 7.94
N PRO A 276 -17.32 -9.93 9.07
CA PRO A 276 -15.93 -9.98 9.49
C PRO A 276 -15.35 -11.39 9.73
N ALA A 277 -14.03 -11.47 9.83
CA ALA A 277 -13.26 -12.68 10.15
C ALA A 277 -11.94 -12.30 10.85
N PRO A 278 -11.18 -13.28 11.37
CA PRO A 278 -9.81 -13.06 11.79
C PRO A 278 -8.90 -12.68 10.62
N ASP A 279 -7.85 -11.94 10.93
CA ASP A 279 -6.67 -11.70 10.10
C ASP A 279 -5.44 -11.55 11.01
N MET A 280 -4.32 -11.04 10.51
CA MET A 280 -3.11 -10.86 11.31
C MET A 280 -3.38 -10.01 12.57
N GLY A 281 -2.95 -10.50 13.73
CA GLY A 281 -3.17 -9.84 15.03
C GLY A 281 -4.55 -10.06 15.66
N THR A 282 -5.47 -10.78 14.99
CA THR A 282 -6.78 -11.16 15.55
C THR A 282 -7.01 -12.67 15.45
N ASN A 283 -7.91 -13.20 16.26
CA ASN A 283 -8.16 -14.64 16.34
C ASN A 283 -9.62 -14.95 16.71
N SER A 284 -9.90 -16.21 17.05
CA SER A 284 -11.23 -16.66 17.44
C SER A 284 -11.76 -15.95 18.69
N GLN A 285 -10.90 -15.59 19.64
CA GLN A 285 -11.30 -14.82 20.82
C GLN A 285 -11.73 -13.40 20.43
N THR A 286 -11.04 -12.76 19.50
CA THR A 286 -11.46 -11.46 18.95
C THR A 286 -12.84 -11.57 18.31
N MET A 287 -13.08 -12.61 17.50
CA MET A 287 -14.39 -12.83 16.86
C MET A 287 -15.50 -13.09 17.87
N ALA A 288 -15.21 -13.78 18.98
CA ALA A 288 -16.17 -13.97 20.06
C ALA A 288 -16.62 -12.63 20.67
N TRP A 289 -15.71 -11.67 20.84
CA TRP A 289 -16.06 -10.33 21.34
C TRP A 289 -16.88 -9.52 20.34
N ILE A 290 -16.56 -9.58 19.04
CA ILE A 290 -17.36 -8.90 18.01
C ILE A 290 -18.77 -9.48 17.95
N PHE A 291 -18.88 -10.81 17.97
CA PHE A 291 -20.16 -11.52 18.00
C PHE A 291 -21.00 -11.10 19.21
N ASP A 292 -20.41 -11.11 20.42
CA ASP A 292 -21.09 -10.73 21.65
C ASP A 292 -21.53 -9.27 21.64
N GLU A 293 -20.65 -8.35 21.23
CA GLU A 293 -20.95 -6.91 21.20
C GLU A 293 -22.05 -6.57 20.19
N TYR A 294 -21.99 -7.14 18.98
CA TYR A 294 -23.02 -6.95 17.96
C TYR A 294 -24.37 -7.53 18.41
N SER A 295 -24.36 -8.68 19.10
CA SER A 295 -25.59 -9.35 19.55
C SER A 295 -26.35 -8.57 20.63
N LYS A 296 -25.69 -7.66 21.36
CA LYS A 296 -26.36 -6.79 22.35
C LYS A 296 -27.36 -5.82 21.70
N VAL A 297 -27.06 -5.36 20.48
CA VAL A 297 -27.86 -4.35 19.78
C VAL A 297 -28.81 -5.00 18.77
N HIS A 298 -28.37 -6.04 18.08
CA HIS A 298 -29.12 -6.65 16.97
C HIS A 298 -29.72 -8.02 17.27
N GLY A 299 -29.61 -8.49 18.52
CA GLY A 299 -30.03 -9.84 18.92
C GLY A 299 -29.01 -10.92 18.52
N TYR A 300 -29.25 -12.15 19.00
CA TYR A 300 -28.32 -13.28 18.85
C TYR A 300 -28.04 -13.60 17.36
N SER A 301 -26.85 -13.22 16.88
CA SER A 301 -26.51 -13.20 15.44
C SER A 301 -25.22 -13.95 15.13
N PRO A 302 -25.15 -15.30 15.25
CA PRO A 302 -23.89 -16.05 15.14
C PRO A 302 -23.21 -15.91 13.78
N ALA A 303 -24.00 -15.70 12.71
CA ALA A 303 -23.51 -15.53 11.35
C ALA A 303 -22.94 -14.13 11.03
N VAL A 304 -22.92 -13.18 11.99
CA VAL A 304 -22.37 -11.83 11.74
C VAL A 304 -20.85 -11.83 11.56
N VAL A 305 -20.15 -12.78 12.19
CA VAL A 305 -18.70 -12.99 12.05
C VAL A 305 -18.39 -14.47 11.89
N THR A 306 -17.28 -14.78 11.24
CA THR A 306 -16.78 -16.16 11.08
C THR A 306 -15.43 -16.33 11.77
N GLY A 307 -14.93 -17.56 11.91
CA GLY A 307 -13.69 -17.84 12.65
C GLY A 307 -13.90 -17.82 14.16
N LYS A 308 -15.13 -18.06 14.62
CA LYS A 308 -15.47 -18.12 16.05
C LYS A 308 -14.90 -19.39 16.71
N PRO A 309 -14.78 -19.43 18.04
CA PRO A 309 -14.52 -20.68 18.74
C PRO A 309 -15.61 -21.70 18.42
N VAL A 310 -15.27 -23.00 18.32
CA VAL A 310 -16.24 -24.07 18.03
C VAL A 310 -17.40 -24.06 19.03
N LYS A 311 -17.11 -23.80 20.31
CA LYS A 311 -18.11 -23.67 21.38
C LYS A 311 -19.06 -22.47 21.21
N LEU A 312 -18.76 -21.53 20.32
CA LEU A 312 -19.57 -20.36 19.97
C LEU A 312 -19.96 -20.40 18.49
N CYS A 313 -20.44 -21.56 18.03
CA CYS A 313 -20.90 -21.79 16.66
C CYS A 313 -19.82 -21.62 15.57
N GLY A 314 -18.54 -21.76 15.93
CA GLY A 314 -17.45 -21.86 14.94
C GLY A 314 -17.49 -23.19 14.20
N SER A 315 -17.07 -23.21 12.93
CA SER A 315 -16.99 -24.45 12.15
C SER A 315 -15.80 -25.31 12.57
N GLN A 316 -16.00 -26.63 12.63
CA GLN A 316 -14.89 -27.57 12.69
C GLN A 316 -14.03 -27.46 11.42
N GLY A 317 -12.76 -27.87 11.49
CA GLY A 317 -11.80 -27.77 10.38
C GLY A 317 -11.37 -26.35 9.98
N ARG A 318 -11.95 -25.29 10.58
CA ARG A 318 -11.65 -23.89 10.19
C ARG A 318 -10.19 -23.50 10.44
N ASP A 319 -9.59 -23.99 11.52
CA ASP A 319 -8.22 -23.63 11.90
C ASP A 319 -7.19 -24.12 10.87
N ALA A 320 -7.33 -25.37 10.44
CA ALA A 320 -6.51 -26.01 9.42
C ALA A 320 -6.87 -25.63 7.97
N ALA A 321 -7.99 -24.95 7.74
CA ALA A 321 -8.60 -24.75 6.42
C ALA A 321 -7.67 -24.13 5.37
N THR A 322 -6.86 -23.12 5.74
CA THR A 322 -5.94 -22.48 4.80
C THR A 322 -4.77 -23.40 4.45
N GLY A 323 -4.14 -24.04 5.43
CA GLY A 323 -3.06 -25.01 5.18
C GLY A 323 -3.54 -26.22 4.38
N ARG A 324 -4.75 -26.72 4.66
CA ARG A 324 -5.40 -27.78 3.89
C ARG A 324 -5.75 -27.33 2.47
N GLY A 325 -6.17 -26.07 2.29
CA GLY A 325 -6.34 -25.45 0.97
C GLY A 325 -5.03 -25.44 0.17
N VAL A 326 -3.92 -25.05 0.80
CA VAL A 326 -2.58 -25.08 0.19
C VAL A 326 -2.19 -26.50 -0.21
N LEU A 327 -2.46 -27.51 0.62
CA LEU A 327 -2.25 -28.92 0.27
C LEU A 327 -3.02 -29.30 -1.00
N PHE A 328 -4.34 -29.08 -1.02
CA PHE A 328 -5.19 -29.46 -2.17
C PHE A 328 -4.81 -28.69 -3.44
N ALA A 329 -4.47 -27.41 -3.31
CA ALA A 329 -4.02 -26.57 -4.41
C ALA A 329 -2.67 -27.07 -4.98
N THR A 330 -1.75 -27.48 -4.11
CA THR A 330 -0.46 -28.07 -4.48
C THR A 330 -0.64 -29.42 -5.18
N GLU A 331 -1.50 -30.29 -4.64
CA GLU A 331 -1.80 -31.60 -5.22
C GLU A 331 -2.36 -31.45 -6.64
N ALA A 332 -3.33 -30.56 -6.82
CA ALA A 332 -3.93 -30.28 -8.12
C ALA A 332 -2.92 -29.70 -9.13
N LEU A 333 -2.04 -28.80 -8.69
CA LEU A 333 -0.99 -28.25 -9.54
C LEU A 333 0.03 -29.31 -9.95
N LEU A 334 0.56 -30.09 -9.01
CA LEU A 334 1.59 -31.08 -9.32
C LEU A 334 1.06 -32.18 -10.25
N ALA A 335 -0.22 -32.55 -10.11
CA ALA A 335 -0.87 -33.53 -10.99
C ALA A 335 -0.82 -33.11 -12.47
N ASP A 336 -0.97 -31.81 -12.78
CA ASP A 336 -0.86 -31.28 -14.15
C ASP A 336 0.54 -31.46 -14.76
N TYR A 337 1.57 -31.59 -13.91
CA TYR A 337 2.94 -31.81 -14.32
C TYR A 337 3.37 -33.28 -14.15
N GLY A 338 2.42 -34.20 -13.96
CA GLY A 338 2.70 -35.63 -13.76
C GLY A 338 3.49 -35.91 -12.48
N LYS A 339 3.36 -35.06 -11.47
CA LYS A 339 4.06 -35.12 -10.19
C LYS A 339 3.06 -35.34 -9.05
N SER A 340 3.52 -36.00 -7.99
CA SER A 340 2.82 -36.08 -6.70
C SER A 340 3.51 -35.23 -5.65
N ILE A 341 2.85 -34.99 -4.52
CA ILE A 341 3.48 -34.36 -3.32
C ILE A 341 4.54 -35.28 -2.73
N SER A 342 4.27 -36.59 -2.68
CA SER A 342 5.19 -37.58 -2.15
C SER A 342 6.55 -37.50 -2.84
N GLY A 343 7.62 -37.39 -2.05
CA GLY A 343 9.00 -37.32 -2.51
C GLY A 343 9.52 -35.94 -2.92
N GLN A 344 8.67 -34.92 -3.04
CA GLN A 344 9.10 -33.54 -3.35
C GLN A 344 9.72 -32.88 -2.13
N ARG A 345 10.67 -31.96 -2.37
CA ARG A 345 11.30 -31.13 -1.35
C ARG A 345 10.58 -29.79 -1.23
N PHE A 346 10.14 -29.46 -0.02
CA PHE A 346 9.39 -28.26 0.31
C PHE A 346 10.19 -27.33 1.21
N VAL A 347 10.12 -26.03 0.91
CA VAL A 347 10.59 -24.96 1.79
C VAL A 347 9.41 -24.07 2.15
N ILE A 348 9.24 -23.77 3.44
CA ILE A 348 8.10 -23.00 3.94
C ILE A 348 8.60 -21.77 4.71
N GLN A 349 8.25 -20.59 4.22
CA GLN A 349 8.53 -19.35 4.94
C GLN A 349 7.33 -18.99 5.83
N GLY A 350 7.54 -18.93 7.14
CA GLY A 350 6.50 -18.67 8.13
C GLY A 350 5.92 -19.95 8.71
N PHE A 351 6.07 -20.13 10.02
CA PHE A 351 5.54 -21.27 10.77
C PHE A 351 4.40 -20.89 11.74
N GLY A 352 3.62 -19.87 11.37
CA GLY A 352 2.35 -19.56 12.03
C GLY A 352 1.23 -20.50 11.58
N ASN A 353 -0.03 -20.18 11.88
CA ASN A 353 -1.18 -21.06 11.61
C ASN A 353 -1.21 -21.66 10.18
N VAL A 354 -1.00 -20.85 9.15
CA VAL A 354 -1.07 -21.34 7.76
C VAL A 354 0.11 -22.27 7.43
N GLY A 355 1.33 -21.83 7.71
CA GLY A 355 2.53 -22.58 7.36
C GLY A 355 2.73 -23.85 8.18
N SER A 356 2.34 -23.83 9.46
CA SER A 356 2.43 -24.99 10.35
C SER A 356 1.45 -26.09 9.94
N TRP A 357 0.18 -25.76 9.66
CA TRP A 357 -0.80 -26.70 9.11
C TRP A 357 -0.41 -27.19 7.71
N ALA A 358 0.09 -26.31 6.84
CA ALA A 358 0.58 -26.72 5.52
C ALA A 358 1.74 -27.72 5.65
N ALA A 359 2.74 -27.43 6.50
CA ALA A 359 3.87 -28.32 6.75
C ALA A 359 3.41 -29.69 7.25
N GLN A 360 2.51 -29.71 8.24
CA GLN A 360 2.00 -30.93 8.83
C GLN A 360 1.28 -31.78 7.77
N LEU A 361 0.28 -31.22 7.11
CA LEU A 361 -0.56 -31.94 6.16
C LEU A 361 0.23 -32.41 4.91
N ILE A 362 1.20 -31.61 4.46
CA ILE A 362 2.10 -32.00 3.36
C ILE A 362 3.02 -33.15 3.78
N SER A 363 3.54 -33.13 5.02
CA SER A 363 4.39 -34.21 5.54
C SER A 363 3.63 -35.53 5.70
N GLU A 364 2.35 -35.47 6.11
CA GLU A 364 1.47 -36.64 6.27
C GLU A 364 1.23 -37.37 4.94
N VAL A 365 1.24 -36.66 3.80
CA VAL A 365 1.12 -37.26 2.45
C VAL A 365 2.48 -37.53 1.78
N GLY A 366 3.57 -37.46 2.54
CA GLY A 366 4.92 -37.86 2.11
C GLY A 366 5.77 -36.76 1.46
N GLY A 367 5.38 -35.49 1.57
CA GLY A 367 6.22 -34.36 1.17
C GLY A 367 7.37 -34.16 2.17
N LYS A 368 8.58 -33.89 1.68
CA LYS A 368 9.75 -33.66 2.54
C LYS A 368 9.92 -32.17 2.82
N ILE A 369 9.58 -31.74 4.03
CA ILE A 369 9.82 -30.34 4.44
C ILE A 369 11.30 -30.20 4.81
N ILE A 370 12.10 -29.57 3.94
CA ILE A 370 13.56 -29.49 4.12
C ILE A 370 14.00 -28.24 4.86
N ALA A 371 13.22 -27.16 4.83
CA ALA A 371 13.53 -25.94 5.58
C ALA A 371 12.25 -25.16 5.94
N VAL A 372 12.30 -24.51 7.10
CA VAL A 372 11.21 -23.69 7.65
C VAL A 372 11.79 -22.43 8.28
N SER A 373 11.11 -21.29 8.16
CA SER A 373 11.41 -20.09 8.95
C SER A 373 10.22 -19.57 9.76
N ASP A 374 10.51 -18.84 10.83
CA ASP A 374 9.57 -17.97 11.54
C ASP A 374 10.26 -16.65 11.95
N VAL A 375 9.64 -15.89 12.86
CA VAL A 375 10.19 -14.63 13.36
C VAL A 375 11.44 -14.80 14.24
N THR A 376 11.71 -16.01 14.73
CA THR A 376 12.85 -16.33 15.62
C THR A 376 14.08 -16.81 14.85
N GLY A 377 13.90 -17.41 13.67
CA GLY A 377 15.00 -17.87 12.82
C GLY A 377 14.55 -18.79 11.70
N ALA A 378 15.50 -19.45 11.05
CA ALA A 378 15.26 -20.49 10.06
C ALA A 378 16.03 -21.76 10.42
N ILE A 379 15.46 -22.91 10.07
CA ILE A 379 16.05 -24.23 10.29
C ILE A 379 15.97 -25.07 9.02
N LYS A 380 16.94 -25.97 8.84
CA LYS A 380 17.05 -26.83 7.67
C LYS A 380 17.44 -28.25 8.05
N ASN A 381 16.85 -29.22 7.39
CA ASN A 381 17.30 -30.60 7.39
C ASN A 381 17.08 -31.21 6.00
N SER A 382 18.16 -31.48 5.27
CA SER A 382 18.11 -32.02 3.91
C SER A 382 17.41 -33.39 3.82
N ASN A 383 17.35 -34.15 4.93
CA ASN A 383 16.63 -35.42 4.99
C ASN A 383 15.12 -35.26 5.26
N GLY A 384 14.68 -34.04 5.61
CA GLY A 384 13.34 -33.71 6.05
C GLY A 384 13.28 -33.43 7.55
N LEU A 385 12.55 -32.39 7.92
CA LEU A 385 12.25 -32.02 9.31
C LEU A 385 11.10 -32.90 9.85
N ASP A 386 11.21 -33.32 11.11
CA ASP A 386 10.09 -33.95 11.83
C ASP A 386 9.10 -32.86 12.26
N ILE A 387 8.05 -32.69 11.45
CA ILE A 387 7.06 -31.64 11.65
C ILE A 387 6.25 -31.81 12.95
N PRO A 388 5.77 -33.02 13.32
CA PRO A 388 5.16 -33.24 14.63
C PRO A 388 6.03 -32.79 15.81
N GLN A 389 7.33 -33.11 15.80
CA GLN A 389 8.25 -32.66 16.84
C GLN A 389 8.49 -31.15 16.80
N LEU A 390 8.64 -30.58 15.60
CA LEU A 390 8.85 -29.15 15.41
C LEU A 390 7.65 -28.31 15.89
N LEU A 391 6.42 -28.78 15.64
CA LEU A 391 5.20 -28.15 16.14
C LEU A 391 5.19 -28.11 17.67
N LYS A 392 5.48 -29.25 18.31
CA LYS A 392 5.55 -29.34 19.77
C LYS A 392 6.61 -28.38 20.33
N TYR A 393 7.80 -28.38 19.73
CA TYR A 393 8.89 -27.48 20.11
C TYR A 393 8.50 -26.01 19.98
N SER A 394 7.87 -25.64 18.85
CA SER A 394 7.46 -24.26 18.56
C SER A 394 6.46 -23.73 19.59
N VAL A 395 5.51 -24.56 20.02
CA VAL A 395 4.53 -24.20 21.06
C VAL A 395 5.20 -24.03 22.43
N GLU A 396 6.12 -24.93 22.81
CA GLU A 396 6.80 -24.90 24.10
C GLU A 396 7.80 -23.73 24.22
N ASN A 397 8.49 -23.39 23.12
CA ASN A 397 9.58 -22.41 23.10
C ASN A 397 9.20 -21.06 22.46
N ARG A 398 7.95 -20.92 21.99
CA ARG A 398 7.45 -19.73 21.28
C ARG A 398 8.25 -19.37 20.03
N GLY A 399 8.71 -20.39 19.30
CA GLY A 399 9.49 -20.22 18.07
C GLY A 399 10.26 -21.49 17.70
N ILE A 400 10.83 -21.52 16.50
CA ILE A 400 11.56 -22.69 15.98
C ILE A 400 13.07 -22.64 16.23
N LYS A 401 13.63 -21.48 16.62
CA LYS A 401 15.07 -21.34 16.86
C LYS A 401 15.53 -22.28 17.99
N GLY A 402 16.61 -23.03 17.73
CA GLY A 402 17.19 -23.98 18.69
C GLY A 402 16.57 -25.39 18.64
N PHE A 403 15.70 -25.68 17.67
CA PHE A 403 15.20 -27.03 17.45
C PHE A 403 16.33 -27.98 17.02
N SER A 404 16.54 -29.07 17.76
CA SER A 404 17.65 -30.01 17.53
C SER A 404 17.49 -30.93 16.32
N GLY A 405 16.30 -30.99 15.71
CA GLY A 405 16.02 -31.82 14.54
C GLY A 405 16.42 -31.19 13.21
N GLY A 406 17.10 -30.03 13.21
CA GLY A 406 17.65 -29.38 12.03
C GLY A 406 18.77 -28.41 12.39
N ASP A 407 19.55 -28.03 11.38
CA ASP A 407 20.62 -27.04 11.52
C ASP A 407 20.05 -25.62 11.34
N GLU A 408 20.61 -24.65 12.06
CA GLU A 408 20.26 -23.24 11.86
C GLU A 408 20.63 -22.81 10.44
N LEU A 409 19.70 -22.08 9.81
CA LEU A 409 19.86 -21.49 8.49
C LEU A 409 19.76 -19.96 8.61
N ASP A 410 20.49 -19.25 7.76
CA ASP A 410 20.30 -17.82 7.58
C ASP A 410 18.89 -17.53 7.02
N PRO A 411 18.02 -16.78 7.73
CA PRO A 411 16.66 -16.49 7.28
C PRO A 411 16.59 -15.83 5.90
N GLU A 412 17.60 -15.04 5.51
CA GLU A 412 17.65 -14.38 4.20
C GLU A 412 17.82 -15.37 3.05
N SER A 413 18.55 -16.47 3.31
CA SER A 413 18.82 -17.50 2.30
C SER A 413 17.63 -18.44 2.04
N LEU A 414 16.68 -18.54 2.97
CA LEU A 414 15.58 -19.51 2.94
C LEU A 414 14.79 -19.50 1.62
N LEU A 415 14.41 -18.31 1.11
CA LEU A 415 13.60 -18.20 -0.11
C LEU A 415 14.35 -18.69 -1.37
N THR A 416 15.68 -18.75 -1.31
CA THR A 416 16.57 -19.14 -2.41
C THR A 416 17.10 -20.57 -2.28
N GLU A 417 16.69 -21.28 -1.22
CA GLU A 417 17.08 -22.65 -0.98
C GLU A 417 16.69 -23.59 -2.12
N ASP A 418 17.55 -24.58 -2.39
CA ASP A 418 17.29 -25.55 -3.44
C ASP A 418 16.17 -26.52 -3.02
N CYS A 419 15.01 -26.34 -3.64
CA CYS A 419 13.81 -27.12 -3.39
C CYS A 419 12.98 -27.28 -4.66
N ASP A 420 11.97 -28.14 -4.61
CA ASP A 420 11.07 -28.35 -5.74
C ASP A 420 9.86 -27.40 -5.64
N VAL A 421 9.36 -27.20 -4.41
CA VAL A 421 8.21 -26.34 -4.11
C VAL A 421 8.53 -25.36 -2.97
N LEU A 422 8.32 -24.07 -3.21
CA LEU A 422 8.45 -23.00 -2.22
C LEU A 422 7.06 -22.50 -1.79
N ILE A 423 6.83 -22.38 -0.48
CA ILE A 423 5.56 -21.92 0.09
C ILE A 423 5.82 -20.67 0.96
N PRO A 424 5.66 -19.45 0.42
CA PRO A 424 5.64 -18.24 1.23
C PRO A 424 4.33 -18.13 2.01
N ALA A 425 4.39 -18.20 3.34
CA ALA A 425 3.25 -18.22 4.26
C ALA A 425 3.34 -17.17 5.40
N ALA A 426 4.21 -16.15 5.26
CA ALA A 426 4.42 -15.09 6.25
C ALA A 426 3.89 -13.72 5.78
N LEU A 427 4.75 -12.90 5.19
CA LEU A 427 4.47 -11.51 4.79
C LEU A 427 4.33 -11.38 3.28
N GLY A 428 3.74 -10.27 2.84
CA GLY A 428 3.67 -9.87 1.45
C GLY A 428 4.96 -9.23 0.93
N GLY A 429 5.19 -9.24 -0.38
CA GLY A 429 6.33 -8.59 -1.05
C GLY A 429 7.71 -9.19 -0.72
N VAL A 430 7.73 -10.39 -0.15
CA VAL A 430 8.97 -11.08 0.25
C VAL A 430 9.72 -11.66 -0.96
N ILE A 431 9.01 -11.98 -2.04
CA ILE A 431 9.60 -12.35 -3.33
C ILE A 431 9.51 -11.13 -4.23
N ASN A 432 10.66 -10.51 -4.46
CA ASN A 432 10.78 -9.23 -5.15
C ASN A 432 11.90 -9.27 -6.19
N ARG A 433 12.16 -8.14 -6.84
CA ARG A 433 13.15 -8.07 -7.92
C ARG A 433 14.56 -8.47 -7.49
N GLU A 434 14.91 -8.29 -6.21
CA GLU A 434 16.25 -8.54 -5.69
C GLU A 434 16.54 -10.03 -5.59
N ASN A 435 15.58 -10.82 -5.08
CA ASN A 435 15.78 -12.26 -4.83
C ASN A 435 15.17 -13.20 -5.89
N ALA A 436 14.26 -12.73 -6.75
CA ALA A 436 13.60 -13.58 -7.76
C ALA A 436 14.56 -14.32 -8.71
N ASN A 437 15.72 -13.72 -9.00
CA ASN A 437 16.76 -14.34 -9.84
C ASN A 437 17.41 -15.55 -9.16
N ASP A 438 17.45 -15.59 -7.83
CA ASP A 438 18.14 -16.63 -7.07
C ASP A 438 17.22 -17.77 -6.63
N ILE A 439 15.90 -17.61 -6.76
CA ILE A 439 14.92 -18.67 -6.46
C ILE A 439 15.17 -19.91 -7.33
N ARG A 440 15.35 -21.07 -6.70
CA ARG A 440 15.64 -22.35 -7.38
C ARG A 440 14.41 -23.24 -7.55
N ALA A 441 13.36 -22.97 -6.77
CA ALA A 441 12.08 -23.69 -6.80
C ALA A 441 11.48 -23.76 -8.21
N LYS A 442 10.83 -24.89 -8.52
CA LYS A 442 10.08 -25.07 -9.77
C LYS A 442 8.64 -24.59 -9.64
N PHE A 443 8.08 -24.72 -8.45
CA PHE A 443 6.73 -24.30 -8.11
C PHE A 443 6.75 -23.35 -6.91
N ILE A 444 5.94 -22.31 -6.96
CA ILE A 444 5.69 -21.41 -5.83
C ILE A 444 4.20 -21.47 -5.51
N ILE A 445 3.85 -21.78 -4.25
CA ILE A 445 2.47 -21.86 -3.79
C ILE A 445 2.22 -20.73 -2.78
N GLU A 446 1.50 -19.70 -3.21
CA GLU A 446 1.33 -18.50 -2.39
C GLU A 446 0.31 -18.71 -1.25
N ALA A 447 0.81 -19.08 -0.07
CA ALA A 447 -0.01 -19.25 1.11
C ALA A 447 -0.31 -17.91 1.82
N ALA A 448 0.63 -16.97 1.79
CA ALA A 448 0.43 -15.58 2.21
C ALA A 448 -0.37 -14.79 1.15
N ASN A 449 -0.86 -13.59 1.51
CA ASN A 449 -1.41 -12.66 0.54
C ASN A 449 -0.27 -11.86 -0.10
N HIS A 450 -0.31 -11.71 -1.42
CA HIS A 450 0.63 -10.95 -2.24
C HIS A 450 2.13 -11.14 -1.88
N PRO A 451 2.63 -12.39 -1.68
CA PRO A 451 4.04 -12.61 -1.35
C PRO A 451 5.00 -12.26 -2.49
N THR A 452 4.52 -12.30 -3.74
CA THR A 452 5.31 -12.02 -4.94
C THR A 452 4.91 -10.70 -5.59
N ASP A 453 5.91 -9.84 -5.82
CA ASP A 453 5.73 -8.59 -6.53
C ASP A 453 5.58 -8.80 -8.05
N PRO A 454 4.81 -7.95 -8.76
CA PRO A 454 4.71 -7.99 -10.22
C PRO A 454 6.04 -7.98 -10.98
N GLU A 455 7.10 -7.38 -10.45
CA GLU A 455 8.43 -7.44 -11.08
C GLU A 455 9.09 -8.81 -10.93
N ALA A 456 8.88 -9.47 -9.79
CA ALA A 456 9.35 -10.83 -9.55
C ALA A 456 8.57 -11.85 -10.39
N ASP A 457 7.25 -11.67 -10.56
CA ASP A 457 6.44 -12.50 -11.46
C ASP A 457 7.04 -12.56 -12.87
N GLU A 458 7.47 -11.40 -13.43
CA GLU A 458 8.06 -11.34 -14.77
C GLU A 458 9.40 -12.08 -14.86
N ILE A 459 10.22 -12.01 -13.81
CA ILE A 459 11.52 -12.71 -13.72
C ILE A 459 11.29 -14.22 -13.62
N LEU A 460 10.40 -14.64 -12.72
CA LEU A 460 10.10 -16.04 -12.45
C LEU A 460 9.42 -16.72 -13.64
N ALA A 461 8.53 -16.02 -14.34
CA ALA A 461 7.93 -16.51 -15.57
C ALA A 461 8.97 -16.77 -16.66
N LYS A 462 9.97 -15.88 -16.83
CA LYS A 462 11.08 -16.09 -17.79
C LYS A 462 11.97 -17.28 -17.41
N LYS A 463 12.09 -17.58 -16.12
CA LYS A 463 12.81 -18.74 -15.60
C LYS A 463 12.01 -20.05 -15.71
N GLY A 464 10.74 -19.98 -16.13
CA GLY A 464 9.85 -21.15 -16.19
C GLY A 464 9.38 -21.64 -14.82
N VAL A 465 9.45 -20.79 -13.78
CA VAL A 465 8.90 -21.10 -12.45
C VAL A 465 7.39 -20.89 -12.50
N VAL A 466 6.63 -21.86 -11.98
CA VAL A 466 5.17 -21.84 -12.00
C VAL A 466 4.65 -21.33 -10.67
N ILE A 467 3.88 -20.25 -10.69
CA ILE A 467 3.33 -19.61 -9.48
C ILE A 467 1.84 -19.90 -9.39
N LEU A 468 1.42 -20.55 -8.30
CA LEU A 468 0.02 -20.72 -7.95
C LEU A 468 -0.43 -19.52 -7.10
N PRO A 469 -1.31 -18.66 -7.63
CA PRO A 469 -1.57 -17.35 -7.05
C PRO A 469 -2.35 -17.44 -5.73
N ASP A 470 -2.07 -16.50 -4.84
CA ASP A 470 -2.65 -16.35 -3.51
C ASP A 470 -4.19 -16.37 -3.50
N ILE A 471 -4.84 -15.64 -4.42
CA ILE A 471 -6.30 -15.55 -4.54
C ILE A 471 -6.99 -16.90 -4.80
N TYR A 472 -6.23 -17.93 -5.21
CA TYR A 472 -6.69 -19.32 -5.27
C TYR A 472 -6.06 -20.17 -4.16
N ALA A 473 -4.72 -20.20 -4.05
CA ALA A 473 -3.99 -21.14 -3.21
C ALA A 473 -4.36 -21.08 -1.72
N ASN A 474 -4.59 -19.88 -1.19
CA ASN A 474 -4.96 -19.68 0.22
C ASN A 474 -6.48 -19.50 0.45
N SER A 475 -7.30 -19.74 -0.58
CA SER A 475 -8.75 -19.51 -0.50
C SER A 475 -9.48 -20.51 0.41
N GLY A 476 -8.85 -21.62 0.81
CA GLY A 476 -9.48 -22.61 1.70
C GLY A 476 -10.00 -22.01 3.01
N GLY A 477 -9.29 -21.04 3.59
CA GLY A 477 -9.74 -20.35 4.80
C GLY A 477 -11.04 -19.55 4.61
N VAL A 478 -11.23 -18.90 3.45
CA VAL A 478 -12.47 -18.16 3.16
C VAL A 478 -13.61 -19.11 2.79
N THR A 479 -13.31 -20.23 2.12
CA THR A 479 -14.28 -21.28 1.81
C THR A 479 -14.86 -21.92 3.07
N VAL A 480 -14.03 -22.29 4.06
CA VAL A 480 -14.56 -22.82 5.34
C VAL A 480 -15.22 -21.73 6.17
N SER A 481 -14.81 -20.46 6.05
CA SER A 481 -15.56 -19.34 6.63
C SER A 481 -16.95 -19.20 6.02
N PHE A 482 -17.11 -19.46 4.72
CA PHE A 482 -18.42 -19.54 4.07
C PHE A 482 -19.24 -20.71 4.62
N PHE A 483 -18.64 -21.89 4.80
CA PHE A 483 -19.33 -23.01 5.42
C PHE A 483 -19.77 -22.71 6.85
N GLU A 484 -18.94 -22.04 7.66
CA GLU A 484 -19.34 -21.58 8.99
C GLU A 484 -20.55 -20.65 8.94
N TRP A 485 -20.56 -19.69 8.00
CA TRP A 485 -21.69 -18.78 7.80
C TRP A 485 -22.97 -19.54 7.37
N VAL A 486 -22.86 -20.51 6.46
CA VAL A 486 -23.98 -21.37 6.05
C VAL A 486 -24.52 -22.17 7.24
N GLN A 487 -23.65 -22.84 7.99
CA GLN A 487 -24.02 -23.61 9.17
C GLN A 487 -24.71 -22.74 10.22
N ASN A 488 -24.24 -21.50 10.41
CA ASN A 488 -24.85 -20.56 11.36
C ASN A 488 -26.21 -20.03 10.91
N ILE A 489 -26.42 -19.83 9.61
CA ILE A 489 -27.76 -19.49 9.06
C ILE A 489 -28.72 -20.67 9.21
N GLN A 490 -28.23 -21.89 8.96
CA GLN A 490 -29.02 -23.11 9.08
C GLN A 490 -29.23 -23.57 10.53
N ALA A 491 -28.47 -23.00 11.48
CA ALA A 491 -28.34 -23.47 12.85
C ALA A 491 -28.02 -24.98 12.95
N TRP A 492 -27.25 -25.50 12.00
CA TRP A 492 -26.88 -26.91 11.90
C TRP A 492 -25.39 -27.02 11.59
N MET A 493 -24.62 -27.64 12.48
CA MET A 493 -23.17 -27.76 12.37
C MET A 493 -22.80 -29.07 11.68
N TRP A 494 -21.77 -29.02 10.83
CA TRP A 494 -21.20 -30.19 10.17
C TRP A 494 -20.03 -30.74 10.98
N ASP A 495 -19.75 -32.03 10.78
CA ASP A 495 -18.52 -32.63 11.30
C ASP A 495 -17.29 -32.19 10.47
N GLU A 496 -16.10 -32.44 11.02
CA GLU A 496 -14.85 -32.04 10.39
C GLU A 496 -14.63 -32.73 9.02
N ASP A 497 -15.03 -34.00 8.89
CA ASP A 497 -14.86 -34.77 7.67
C ASP A 497 -15.75 -34.24 6.52
N GLU A 498 -17.01 -33.89 6.82
CA GLU A 498 -17.92 -33.26 5.87
C GLU A 498 -17.38 -31.89 5.43
N VAL A 499 -16.88 -31.07 6.36
CA VAL A 499 -16.26 -29.77 6.04
C VAL A 499 -15.05 -29.96 5.12
N ASN A 500 -14.16 -30.90 5.44
CA ASN A 500 -12.93 -31.16 4.69
C ASN A 500 -13.23 -31.72 3.29
N SER A 501 -14.21 -32.61 3.18
CA SER A 501 -14.66 -33.17 1.90
C SER A 501 -15.23 -32.09 0.98
N LYS A 502 -16.15 -31.25 1.49
CA LYS A 502 -16.68 -30.12 0.71
C LYS A 502 -15.60 -29.11 0.35
N LEU A 503 -14.65 -28.84 1.25
CA LEU A 503 -13.51 -27.96 0.96
C LEU A 503 -12.71 -28.49 -0.23
N LYS A 504 -12.40 -29.79 -0.26
CA LYS A 504 -11.69 -30.42 -1.38
C LYS A 504 -12.44 -30.23 -2.70
N THR A 505 -13.75 -30.45 -2.72
CA THR A 505 -14.60 -30.24 -3.91
C THR A 505 -14.53 -28.80 -4.42
N TYR A 506 -14.66 -27.80 -3.54
CA TYR A 506 -14.61 -26.39 -3.93
C TYR A 506 -13.23 -25.99 -4.48
N MET A 507 -12.15 -26.44 -3.84
CA MET A 507 -10.78 -26.14 -4.28
C MET A 507 -10.49 -26.75 -5.65
N ILE A 508 -10.78 -28.04 -5.87
CA ILE A 508 -10.55 -28.72 -7.15
C ILE A 508 -11.32 -28.03 -8.28
N LYS A 509 -12.60 -27.74 -8.08
CA LYS A 509 -13.41 -27.05 -9.08
C LYS A 509 -12.86 -25.64 -9.37
N GLY A 510 -12.46 -24.91 -8.33
CA GLY A 510 -11.83 -23.60 -8.49
C GLY A 510 -10.54 -23.66 -9.33
N TYR A 511 -9.73 -24.71 -9.17
CA TYR A 511 -8.54 -24.92 -9.99
C TYR A 511 -8.87 -25.16 -11.46
N GLU A 512 -9.87 -26.00 -11.73
CA GLU A 512 -10.34 -26.29 -13.08
C GLU A 512 -10.82 -25.02 -13.79
N ASP A 513 -11.62 -24.19 -13.11
CA ASP A 513 -12.09 -22.91 -13.62
C ASP A 513 -10.93 -21.95 -13.94
N VAL A 514 -9.90 -21.90 -13.07
CA VAL A 514 -8.70 -21.08 -13.30
C VAL A 514 -7.95 -21.57 -14.54
N LYS A 515 -7.80 -22.89 -14.71
CA LYS A 515 -7.14 -23.47 -15.89
C LYS A 515 -7.89 -23.19 -17.18
N GLU A 516 -9.22 -23.27 -17.16
CA GLU A 516 -10.05 -22.93 -18.31
C GLU A 516 -9.83 -21.46 -18.72
N MET A 517 -9.75 -20.54 -17.76
CA MET A 517 -9.45 -19.14 -18.03
C MET A 517 -8.04 -18.94 -18.59
N CYS A 518 -7.04 -19.68 -18.08
CA CYS A 518 -5.67 -19.66 -18.61
C CYS A 518 -5.63 -20.11 -20.08
N ARG A 519 -6.34 -21.19 -20.42
CA ARG A 519 -6.42 -21.70 -21.81
C ARG A 519 -7.12 -20.71 -22.73
N THR A 520 -8.23 -20.13 -22.27
CA THR A 520 -9.04 -19.19 -23.06
C THR A 520 -8.28 -17.90 -23.40
N HIS A 521 -7.51 -17.37 -22.44
CA HIS A 521 -6.81 -16.09 -22.60
C HIS A 521 -5.30 -16.23 -22.85
N SER A 522 -4.80 -17.46 -22.97
CA SER A 522 -3.37 -17.77 -23.14
C SER A 522 -2.49 -17.03 -22.13
N CYS A 523 -2.81 -17.17 -20.84
CA CYS A 523 -2.15 -16.42 -19.76
C CYS A 523 -1.64 -17.33 -18.62
N ASP A 524 -0.82 -16.77 -17.74
CA ASP A 524 -0.31 -17.45 -16.55
C ASP A 524 -1.42 -17.70 -15.50
N LEU A 525 -1.14 -18.57 -14.51
CA LEU A 525 -2.12 -18.93 -13.47
C LEU A 525 -2.62 -17.72 -12.67
N ARG A 526 -1.77 -16.72 -12.42
CA ARG A 526 -2.16 -15.49 -11.72
C ARG A 526 -3.21 -14.73 -12.54
N MET A 527 -2.94 -14.49 -13.82
CA MET A 527 -3.88 -13.83 -14.73
C MET A 527 -5.12 -14.69 -14.97
N GLY A 528 -5.02 -16.02 -15.02
CA GLY A 528 -6.18 -16.91 -15.08
C GLY A 528 -7.10 -16.74 -13.87
N ALA A 529 -6.54 -16.68 -12.67
CA ALA A 529 -7.33 -16.48 -11.45
C ALA A 529 -7.91 -15.05 -11.37
N PHE A 530 -7.14 -14.01 -11.71
CA PHE A 530 -7.67 -12.64 -11.74
C PHE A 530 -8.76 -12.47 -12.79
N THR A 531 -8.57 -12.99 -14.00
CA THR A 531 -9.59 -12.91 -15.05
C THR A 531 -10.85 -13.68 -14.66
N LEU A 532 -10.73 -14.85 -14.03
CA LEU A 532 -11.87 -15.59 -13.48
C LEU A 532 -12.65 -14.75 -12.47
N GLY A 533 -11.95 -14.18 -11.48
CA GLY A 533 -12.55 -13.37 -10.41
C GLY A 533 -13.23 -12.12 -10.96
N VAL A 534 -12.52 -11.34 -11.77
CA VAL A 534 -13.02 -10.10 -12.38
C VAL A 534 -14.22 -10.39 -13.29
N ASN A 535 -14.15 -11.43 -14.13
CA ASN A 535 -15.25 -11.78 -15.03
C ASN A 535 -16.53 -12.16 -14.26
N ARG A 536 -16.42 -12.95 -13.19
CA ARG A 536 -17.57 -13.32 -12.35
C ARG A 536 -18.22 -12.12 -11.68
N VAL A 537 -17.43 -11.19 -11.15
CA VAL A 537 -17.94 -9.96 -10.52
C VAL A 537 -18.58 -9.06 -11.58
N ALA A 538 -17.87 -8.78 -12.67
CA ALA A 538 -18.35 -7.99 -13.80
C ALA A 538 -19.70 -8.51 -14.33
N HIS A 539 -19.82 -9.83 -14.50
CA HIS A 539 -21.07 -10.46 -14.93
C HIS A 539 -22.21 -10.21 -13.94
N SER A 540 -21.97 -10.36 -12.63
CA SER A 540 -22.98 -10.06 -11.61
C SER A 540 -23.36 -8.58 -11.57
N THR A 541 -22.41 -7.66 -11.69
CA THR A 541 -22.66 -6.21 -11.75
C THR A 541 -23.55 -5.86 -12.94
N VAL A 542 -23.20 -6.33 -14.14
CA VAL A 542 -23.98 -6.06 -15.36
C VAL A 542 -25.38 -6.67 -15.28
N LYS A 543 -25.52 -7.88 -14.73
CA LYS A 543 -26.83 -8.54 -14.58
C LYS A 543 -27.74 -7.86 -13.55
N ARG A 544 -27.19 -7.24 -12.50
CA ARG A 544 -27.95 -6.44 -11.53
C ARG A 544 -28.36 -5.08 -12.09
N GLY A 545 -27.57 -4.52 -13.02
CA GLY A 545 -27.79 -3.18 -13.56
C GLY A 545 -27.29 -2.07 -12.61
N TRP A 546 -27.46 -0.83 -13.05
CA TRP A 546 -26.97 0.37 -12.34
C TRP A 546 -28.08 1.25 -11.76
N GLU A 547 -29.33 0.82 -11.88
CA GLU A 547 -30.54 1.52 -11.43
C GLU A 547 -31.21 0.76 -10.28
N ALA A 548 -30.44 0.36 -9.26
CA ALA A 548 -30.94 -0.36 -8.09
C ALA A 548 -31.15 0.56 -6.89
#